data_AF-A0ABD4Q8F0-F1
#
_entry.id   AF-A0ABD4Q8F0-F1
#
_cell.length_a   1.000
_cell.length_b   1.000
_cell.length_c   1.000
_cell.angle_alpha   90.00
_cell.angle_beta   90.00
_cell.angle_gamma   90.00
#
_symmetry.space_group_name_H-M   'P 1'
#
loop_
_entity.id
_entity.type
_entity.pdbx_description
1 polymer ?
#
loop_
_entity_poly.entity_id
_entity_poly.type
_entity_poly.pdbx_seq_one_letter_code
_entity_poly.pdbx_strand_id
1 'polypeptide(L)' 'MDPEGAVGRFFKDEMFDAQFLRAMGLAYYGGADIGECLALADRIPDRDAERWYAEWTALAER' A
#
# COMPACT_ATOMS: atom_id res chain seq x y z
N MET A 1 10.51 -18.10 9.44
CA MET A 1 10.40 -16.81 10.13
C MET A 1 11.80 -16.25 10.17
N ASP A 2 12.07 -15.25 9.34
CA ASP A 2 13.35 -14.55 9.39
C ASP A 2 13.52 -13.89 10.76
N PRO A 3 14.66 -14.05 11.43
CA PRO A 3 14.90 -13.49 12.77
C PRO A 3 15.10 -11.97 12.77
N GLU A 4 15.19 -11.33 11.60
CA GLU A 4 15.29 -9.88 11.38
C GLU A 4 14.15 -9.37 10.49
N GLY A 5 12.91 -9.81 10.79
CA GLY A 5 11.66 -9.54 10.05
C GLY A 5 11.76 -8.34 9.12
N ALA A 6 11.72 -8.61 7.80
CA ALA A 6 11.94 -7.62 6.76
C ALA A 6 11.12 -6.36 7.07
N VAL A 7 11.79 -5.26 7.40
CA VAL A 7 11.16 -3.94 7.48
C VAL A 7 10.44 -3.73 6.16
N GLY A 8 9.12 -3.54 6.22
CA GLY A 8 8.30 -3.42 5.03
C GLY A 8 8.87 -2.35 4.08
N ARG A 9 8.80 -2.61 2.78
CA ARG A 9 9.47 -1.78 1.77
C ARG A 9 8.84 -0.40 1.61
N PHE A 10 7.54 -0.29 1.90
CA PHE A 10 6.73 0.91 1.71
C PHE A 10 6.13 1.39 3.03
N PHE A 11 5.80 0.47 3.94
CA PHE A 11 5.31 0.76 5.28
C PHE A 11 6.15 0.03 6.32
N LYS A 12 6.33 0.62 7.51
CA LYS A 12 7.09 -0.04 8.60
C LYS A 12 6.24 -1.12 9.25
N ASP A 13 4.93 -0.89 9.31
CA ASP A 13 3.97 -1.89 9.74
C ASP A 13 3.81 -3.00 8.70
N GLU A 14 4.10 -4.24 9.10
CA GLU A 14 4.09 -5.41 8.22
C GLU A 14 2.73 -5.66 7.57
N MET A 15 1.63 -5.38 8.28
CA MET A 15 0.29 -5.58 7.76
C MET A 15 -0.03 -4.54 6.68
N PHE A 16 0.32 -3.28 6.91
CA PHE A 16 0.16 -2.24 5.89
C PHE A 16 1.02 -2.52 4.66
N ASP A 17 2.27 -2.94 4.84
CA ASP A 17 3.17 -3.27 3.72
C ASP A 17 2.65 -4.47 2.91
N ALA A 18 2.20 -5.53 3.59
CA ALA A 18 1.62 -6.70 2.94
C ALA A 18 0.35 -6.37 2.15
N GLN A 19 -0.52 -5.53 2.70
CA GLN A 19 -1.75 -5.10 2.02
C GLN A 19 -1.45 -4.15 0.85
N PHE A 20 -0.42 -3.31 0.96
CA PHE A 20 0.03 -2.46 -0.12
C PHE A 20 0.57 -3.29 -1.28
N LEU A 21 1.46 -4.24 -0.99
CA LEU A 21 2.00 -5.18 -1.97
C LEU A 21 0.90 -5.99 -2.65
N ARG A 22 -0.10 -6.45 -1.89
CA ARG A 22 -1.26 -7.18 -2.43
C ARG A 22 -2.04 -6.33 -3.43
N ALA A 23 -2.36 -5.08 -3.08
CA ALA A 23 -3.13 -4.20 -3.94
C ALA A 23 -2.34 -3.82 -5.21
N MET A 24 -1.06 -3.46 -5.06
CA MET A 24 -0.18 -3.14 -6.19
C MET A 24 0.04 -4.35 -7.12
N GLY A 25 0.03 -5.57 -6.58
CA GLY A 25 0.11 -6.81 -7.37
C GLY A 25 -1.06 -6.99 -8.36
N LEU A 26 -2.19 -6.31 -8.15
CA LEU A 26 -3.32 -6.31 -9.08
C LEU A 26 -3.01 -5.58 -10.39
N ALA A 27 -1.93 -4.81 -10.47
CA ALA A 27 -1.49 -4.15 -11.70
C ALA A 27 -1.26 -5.14 -12.85
N TYR A 28 -0.80 -6.36 -12.54
CA TYR A 28 -0.65 -7.42 -13.55
C TYR A 28 -1.97 -7.78 -14.26
N TYR A 29 -3.10 -7.63 -13.55
CA TYR A 29 -4.44 -7.89 -14.08
C TYR A 29 -5.17 -6.60 -14.51
N GLY A 30 -4.48 -5.46 -14.54
CA GLY A 30 -5.09 -4.16 -14.84
C GLY A 30 -6.01 -3.62 -13.73
N GLY A 31 -5.93 -4.17 -12.51
CA GLY A 31 -6.73 -3.73 -11.36
C GLY A 31 -6.12 -2.58 -10.56
N ALA A 32 -4.90 -2.15 -10.91
CA ALA A 32 -4.20 -1.02 -10.31
C ALA A 32 -3.15 -0.46 -11.27
N ASP A 33 -2.74 0.79 -11.08
CA ASP A 33 -1.54 1.36 -11.71
C ASP A 33 -0.41 1.46 -10.66
N ILE A 34 0.79 0.98 -11.02
CA ILE A 34 1.94 0.96 -10.09
C ILE A 34 2.34 2.39 -9.70
N GLY A 35 2.34 3.33 -10.65
CA GLY A 35 2.71 4.72 -10.40
C GLY A 35 1.73 5.39 -9.45
N GLU A 36 0.43 5.15 -9.63
CA GLU A 36 -0.60 5.68 -8.73
C GLU A 36 -0.53 5.06 -7.33
N CYS A 37 -0.27 3.76 -7.21
CA CYS A 37 -0.05 3.11 -5.92
C CYS A 37 1.15 3.73 -5.17
N LEU A 38 2.28 3.93 -5.85
CA LEU A 38 3.47 4.54 -5.24
C LEU A 38 3.21 5.99 -4.81
N ALA A 39 2.54 6.79 -5.64
CA ALA A 39 2.16 8.16 -5.31
C ALA A 39 1.12 8.22 -4.16
N LEU A 40 0.30 7.19 -4.00
CA LEU A 40 -0.60 7.04 -2.86
C LEU A 40 0.16 6.70 -1.57
N ALA A 41 1.16 5.80 -1.62
CA ALA A 41 1.94 5.40 -0.46
C ALA A 41 2.65 6.59 0.21
N ASP A 42 3.26 7.49 -0.57
CA ASP A 42 3.97 8.68 -0.08
C ASP A 42 3.09 9.60 0.77
N ARG A 43 1.79 9.53 0.55
CA ARG A 43 0.86 10.39 1.24
C ARG A 43 0.38 9.73 2.55
N ILE A 44 0.40 8.40 2.70
CA ILE A 44 -0.20 7.67 3.83
C ILE A 44 0.78 7.56 5.00
N PRO A 45 0.47 8.11 6.20
CA PRO A 45 1.26 7.85 7.39
C PRO A 45 1.21 6.38 7.80
N ASP A 46 2.34 5.88 8.31
CA ASP A 46 2.44 4.51 8.81
C ASP A 46 1.41 4.25 9.93
N ARG A 47 0.72 3.11 9.86
CA ARG A 47 -0.36 2.68 10.79
C ARG A 47 -1.60 3.59 10.83
N ASP A 48 -1.78 4.50 9.87
CA ASP A 48 -2.97 5.35 9.78
C ASP A 48 -4.06 4.70 8.91
N ALA A 49 -4.99 4.00 9.57
CA ALA A 49 -6.06 3.26 8.91
C ALA A 49 -7.12 4.17 8.27
N GLU A 50 -7.38 5.35 8.84
CA GLU A 50 -8.35 6.30 8.29
C GLU A 50 -7.81 6.90 6.99
N ARG A 51 -6.55 7.32 7.03
CA ARG A 51 -5.85 7.90 5.88
C ARG A 51 -5.61 6.84 4.79
N TRP A 52 -5.34 5.59 5.17
CA TRP A 52 -5.35 4.45 4.25
C TRP A 52 -6.67 4.31 3.52
N TYR A 53 -7.78 4.24 4.26
CA TYR A 53 -9.11 4.06 3.67
C TYR A 53 -9.48 5.22 2.75
N ALA A 54 -9.27 6.46 3.19
CA ALA A 54 -9.65 7.65 2.43
C ALA A 54 -8.93 7.71 1.07
N GLU A 55 -7.65 7.35 1.02
CA GLU A 55 -6.84 7.54 -0.18
C GLU A 55 -7.01 6.43 -1.19
N TRP A 56 -7.15 5.18 -0.73
CA TRP A 56 -7.50 4.07 -1.60
C TRP A 56 -8.90 4.28 -2.21
N THR A 57 -9.85 4.79 -1.43
CA THR A 57 -11.19 5.13 -1.93
C THR A 57 -11.10 6.26 -2.96
N ALA A 58 -10.41 7.35 -2.66
CA ALA A 58 -10.25 8.47 -3.59
C ALA A 58 -9.51 8.08 -4.88
N LEU A 59 -8.60 7.11 -4.83
CA LEU A 59 -7.94 6.57 -6.02
C LEU A 59 -8.92 5.76 -6.88
N ALA A 60 -9.77 4.94 -6.27
CA ALA A 60 -10.75 4.10 -6.97
C ALA A 60 -11.92 4.89 -7.58
N GLU A 61 -12.18 6.11 -7.11
CA GLU A 61 -13.27 6.97 -7.59
C GLU A 61 -12.88 7.87 -8.78
N ARG A 62 -11.61 7.87 -9.20
CA ARG A 62 -11.11 8.65 -10.34
C ARG A 62 -11.31 7.93 -11.68
#